data_AF-J8AN82-F1
#
_entry.id   AF-J8AN82-F1
#
_cell.length_a   1.000
_cell.length_b   1.000
_cell.length_c   1.000
_cell.angle_alpha   90.00
_cell.angle_beta   90.00
_cell.angle_gamma   90.00
#
_symmetry.space_group_name_H-M   'P 1'
#
loop_
_entity.id
_entity.type
_entity.pdbx_description
1 polymer ?
#
loop_
_entity_poly.entity_id
_entity_poly.type
_entity_poly.pdbx_seq_one_letter_code
_entity_poly.pdbx_strand_id
1 'polypeptide(L)'
;MTNTTKAYLSALLYSLIIGFSFMFVKLALTITSPLDTLAHRFTVAFIAASIPVIFGFVKLNISFKNILALLPLAIFYPALFFAFQAFGLVYTSSSEAGIIQAAIPLPIF
;
A
#
# COMPACT_ATOMS: atom_id res chain seq x y z
N MET A 1 20.49 -11.21 -23.11
CA MET A 1 19.64 -10.06 -22.74
C MET A 1 20.47 -9.13 -21.86
N THR A 2 20.73 -7.91 -22.32
CA THR A 2 21.43 -6.88 -21.54
C THR A 2 20.63 -6.54 -20.27
N ASN A 3 21.32 -6.23 -19.18
CA ASN A 3 20.68 -5.94 -17.88
C ASN A 3 19.66 -4.79 -17.96
N THR A 4 19.86 -3.87 -18.92
CA THR A 4 18.93 -2.78 -19.23
C THR A 4 17.59 -3.28 -19.78
N THR A 5 17.58 -4.21 -20.73
CA THR A 5 16.32 -4.79 -21.26
C THR A 5 15.52 -5.50 -20.18
N LYS A 6 16.19 -6.21 -19.26
CA LYS A 6 15.53 -6.83 -18.10
C LYS A 6 14.93 -5.77 -17.17
N ALA A 7 15.66 -4.69 -16.90
CA ALA A 7 15.16 -3.58 -16.07
C ALA A 7 13.93 -2.90 -16.69
N TYR A 8 13.94 -2.63 -18.00
CA TYR A 8 12.77 -2.07 -18.69
C TYR A 8 11.57 -3.01 -18.70
N LEU A 9 11.79 -4.31 -18.90
CA LEU A 9 10.72 -5.30 -18.84
C LEU A 9 10.11 -5.36 -17.42
N SER A 10 10.95 -5.35 -16.39
CA SER A 10 10.50 -5.29 -14.99
C SER A 10 9.72 -4.00 -14.70
N ALA A 11 10.17 -2.85 -15.22
CA ALA A 11 9.48 -1.57 -15.05
C ALA A 11 8.10 -1.58 -15.74
N LEU A 12 8.02 -2.17 -16.93
CA LEU A 12 6.77 -2.31 -17.67
C LEU A 12 5.79 -3.24 -16.94
N LEU A 13 6.27 -4.39 -16.46
CA LEU A 13 5.47 -5.30 -15.64
C LEU A 13 5.00 -4.64 -14.34
N TYR A 14 5.89 -3.92 -13.65
CA TYR A 14 5.53 -3.16 -12.45
C TYR A 14 4.44 -2.13 -12.73
N SER A 15 4.58 -1.34 -13.80
CA SER A 15 3.57 -0.34 -14.19
C SER A 15 2.21 -0.99 -14.49
N LEU A 16 2.20 -2.14 -15.17
CA LEU A 16 0.98 -2.91 -15.42
C LEU A 16 0.34 -3.40 -14.11
N ILE A 17 1.12 -3.99 -13.20
CA ILE A 17 0.62 -4.49 -11.92
C ILE A 17 0.00 -3.34 -11.10
N ILE A 18 0.66 -2.18 -11.05
CA ILE A 18 0.16 -1.01 -10.31
C ILE A 18 -1.10 -0.44 -10.97
N GLY A 19 -1.14 -0.32 -12.30
CA GLY A 19 -2.31 0.17 -13.03
C GLY A 19 -3.54 -0.73 -12.82
N PHE A 20 -3.37 -2.05 -12.92
CA PHE A 20 -4.44 -3.01 -12.65
C PHE A 20 -4.86 -3.00 -11.17
N SER A 21 -3.93 -2.84 -10.23
CA SER A 21 -4.24 -2.72 -8.81
C SER A 21 -5.22 -1.57 -8.52
N PHE A 22 -5.00 -0.39 -9.09
CA PHE A 22 -5.92 0.74 -8.94
C PHE A 22 -7.30 0.50 -9.56
N MET A 23 -7.36 -0.21 -10.68
CA MET A 23 -8.62 -0.60 -11.30
C MET A 23 -9.41 -1.55 -10.39
N PHE A 24 -8.75 -2.57 -9.82
CA PHE A 24 -9.40 -3.51 -8.90
C PHE A 24 -9.85 -2.83 -7.60
N VAL A 25 -9.07 -1.89 -7.06
CA VAL A 25 -9.47 -1.12 -5.88
C VAL A 25 -10.70 -0.27 -6.17
N LYS A 26 -10.78 0.40 -7.33
CA LYS A 26 -11.98 1.14 -7.74
C LYS A 26 -13.21 0.23 -7.87
N LEU A 27 -13.02 -0.95 -8.46
CA LEU A 27 -14.08 -1.95 -8.57
C LEU A 27 -14.56 -2.41 -7.19
N ALA A 28 -13.64 -2.73 -6.26
CA ALA A 28 -13.98 -3.12 -4.90
C ALA A 28 -14.70 -1.99 -4.13
N LEU A 29 -14.29 -0.73 -4.32
CA LEU A 29 -14.94 0.45 -3.75
C LEU A 29 -16.35 0.71 -4.31
N THR A 30 -16.72 0.08 -5.42
CA THR A 30 -18.09 0.16 -5.96
C THR A 30 -19.07 -0.71 -5.14
N ILE A 31 -18.54 -1.70 -4.41
CA ILE A 31 -19.31 -2.71 -3.66
C ILE A 31 -19.13 -2.55 -2.15
N THR A 32 -18.00 -1.98 -1.72
CA THR A 32 -17.58 -1.89 -0.32
C THR A 32 -17.22 -0.45 0.03
N SER A 33 -17.57 0.00 1.24
CA SER A 33 -17.18 1.33 1.68
C SER A 33 -15.64 1.45 1.79
N PRO A 34 -15.05 2.65 1.59
CA PRO A 34 -13.60 2.84 1.66
C PRO A 34 -13.02 2.45 3.02
N LEU A 35 -13.80 2.69 4.07
CA LEU A 35 -13.44 2.38 5.44
C LEU A 35 -13.47 0.86 5.70
N ASP A 36 -14.45 0.14 5.14
CA ASP A 36 -14.53 -1.32 5.27
C ASP A 36 -13.39 -2.02 4.52
N THR A 37 -13.02 -1.51 3.34
CA THR A 37 -11.89 -2.04 2.57
C THR A 37 -10.57 -1.83 3.32
N LEU A 38 -10.43 -0.67 3.98
CA LEU A 38 -9.26 -0.36 4.80
C LEU A 38 -9.21 -1.23 6.06
N ALA A 39 -10.34 -1.41 6.75
CA ALA A 39 -10.47 -2.27 7.91
C ALA A 39 -10.05 -3.70 7.59
N HIS A 40 -10.54 -4.26 6.48
CA HIS A 40 -10.18 -5.62 6.07
C HIS A 40 -8.69 -5.75 5.75
N ARG A 41 -8.07 -4.78 5.07
CA ARG A 41 -6.62 -4.77 4.78
C ARG A 41 -5.78 -4.75 6.07
N PHE A 42 -6.17 -3.94 7.06
CA PHE A 42 -5.48 -3.89 8.34
C PHE A 42 -5.69 -5.16 9.19
N THR A 43 -6.88 -5.74 9.15
CA THR A 43 -7.15 -7.03 9.83
C THR A 43 -6.31 -8.15 9.23
N VAL A 44 -6.23 -8.24 7.90
CA VAL A 44 -5.38 -9.24 7.23
C VAL A 44 -3.90 -9.00 7.54
N ALA A 45 -3.44 -7.74 7.53
CA ALA A 45 -2.06 -7.40 7.92
C ALA A 45 -1.77 -7.81 9.38
N PHE A 46 -2.72 -7.60 10.30
CA PHE A 46 -2.60 -7.99 11.70
C PHE A 46 -2.51 -9.52 11.86
N ILE A 47 -3.36 -10.27 11.16
CA ILE A 47 -3.32 -11.74 11.17
C ILE A 47 -2.01 -12.24 10.56
N ALA A 48 -1.63 -11.71 9.39
CA ALA A 48 -0.39 -12.08 8.70
C ALA A 48 0.85 -11.75 9.53
N ALA A 49 0.87 -10.64 10.27
CA ALA A 49 1.93 -10.29 11.19
C ALA A 49 1.91 -11.17 12.45
N SER A 50 0.73 -11.59 12.91
CA SER A 50 0.59 -12.45 14.10
C SER A 50 1.14 -13.86 13.86
N ILE A 51 1.02 -14.40 12.64
CA ILE A 51 1.53 -15.75 12.30
C ILE A 51 3.04 -15.90 12.62
N PRO A 52 3.98 -15.16 12.02
CA PRO A 52 5.41 -15.31 12.28
C PRO A 52 5.82 -14.93 13.72
N VAL A 53 5.01 -14.13 14.40
CA VAL A 53 5.20 -13.77 15.82
C VAL A 53 4.85 -14.94 16.73
N ILE A 54 3.72 -15.60 16.50
CA ILE A 54 3.28 -16.79 17.27
C ILE A 54 4.22 -17.97 17.02
N PHE A 55 4.65 -18.16 15.77
CA PHE A 55 5.60 -19.22 15.41
C PHE A 55 7.06 -18.91 15.78
N GLY A 56 7.35 -17.76 16.39
CA GLY A 56 8.67 -17.42 16.95
C GLY A 56 9.80 -17.21 15.94
N PHE A 57 9.49 -17.14 14.64
CA PHE A 57 10.47 -16.88 13.58
C PHE A 57 11.06 -15.46 13.66
N VAL A 58 10.32 -14.53 14.27
CA VAL A 58 10.75 -13.14 14.47
C VAL A 58 10.89 -12.88 15.96
N LYS A 59 12.12 -12.74 16.46
CA LYS A 59 12.38 -12.22 17.81
C LYS A 59 12.04 -10.72 17.81
N LEU A 60 10.80 -10.40 18.14
CA LEU A 60 10.35 -9.03 18.35
C LEU A 60 11.02 -8.47 19.62
N ASN A 61 12.25 -7.99 19.50
CA ASN A 61 12.88 -7.15 20.53
C ASN A 61 12.35 -5.72 20.38
N ILE A 62 11.03 -5.55 20.53
CA ILE A 62 10.42 -4.23 20.42
C ILE A 62 10.34 -3.62 21.81
N SER A 63 11.29 -2.73 22.11
CA SER A 63 11.19 -1.83 23.25
C SER A 63 9.96 -0.93 23.10
N PHE A 64 9.25 -0.63 24.18
CA PHE A 64 8.06 0.24 24.18
C PHE A 64 8.33 1.59 23.50
N LYS A 65 9.58 2.07 23.59
CA LYS A 65 10.07 3.29 22.92
C LYS A 65 10.12 3.15 21.39
N ASN A 66 10.44 1.96 20.87
CA ASN A 66 10.46 1.68 19.44
C ASN A 66 9.04 1.52 18.88
N ILE A 67 8.12 0.92 19.63
CA ILE A 67 6.68 0.90 19.26
C ILE A 67 6.16 2.33 19.16
N LEU A 68 6.44 3.15 20.19
CA LEU A 68 5.96 4.52 20.24
C LEU A 68 6.57 5.41 19.14
N ALA A 69 7.81 5.14 18.72
CA ALA A 69 8.43 5.80 17.56
C ALA A 69 7.89 5.31 16.22
N LEU A 70 7.50 4.02 16.13
CA LEU A 70 6.94 3.41 14.93
C LEU A 70 5.46 3.76 14.73
N LEU A 71 4.74 4.05 15.81
CA LEU A 71 3.31 4.35 15.77
C LEU A 71 2.96 5.58 14.91
N PRO A 72 3.66 6.74 15.03
CA PRO A 72 3.50 7.83 14.08
C PRO A 72 3.79 7.39 12.64
N LEU A 73 4.86 6.64 12.41
CA LEU A 73 5.22 6.19 11.06
C LEU A 73 4.15 5.27 10.46
N ALA A 74 3.60 4.35 11.24
CA ALA A 74 2.52 3.45 10.83
C ALA A 74 1.17 4.17 10.65
N ILE A 75 0.92 5.25 11.39
CA ILE A 75 -0.27 6.07 11.19
C ILE A 75 -0.13 6.90 9.93
N PHE A 76 0.96 7.66 9.77
CA PHE A 76 1.11 8.57 8.64
C PHE A 76 1.36 7.84 7.31
N TYR A 77 2.17 6.79 7.31
CA TYR A 77 2.72 6.23 6.07
C TYR A 77 1.85 5.13 5.45
N PRO A 78 1.38 4.08 6.15
CA PRO A 78 0.40 3.15 5.59
C PRO A 78 -1.05 3.56 5.92
N ALA A 79 -1.41 3.93 7.15
CA ALA A 79 -2.83 4.12 7.48
C ALA A 79 -3.44 5.35 6.81
N LEU A 80 -2.84 6.51 6.98
CA LEU A 80 -3.35 7.76 6.45
C LEU A 80 -3.18 7.81 4.92
N PHE A 81 -2.04 7.34 4.40
CA PHE A 81 -1.83 7.22 2.96
C PHE A 81 -2.84 6.30 2.29
N PHE A 82 -3.07 5.08 2.79
CA PHE A 82 -4.05 4.17 2.19
C PHE A 82 -5.48 4.67 2.36
N ALA A 83 -5.79 5.34 3.48
CA ALA A 83 -7.09 5.98 3.67
C ALA A 83 -7.32 7.08 2.62
N PHE A 84 -6.42 8.06 2.51
CA PHE A 84 -6.53 9.14 1.54
C PHE A 84 -6.47 8.63 0.09
N GLN A 85 -5.67 7.60 -0.18
CA GLN A 85 -5.64 6.95 -1.48
C GLN A 85 -7.01 6.33 -1.80
N ALA A 86 -7.62 5.58 -0.88
CA ALA A 86 -8.94 4.97 -1.09
C ALA A 86 -10.02 6.04 -1.28
N PHE A 87 -10.08 7.08 -0.43
CA PHE A 87 -11.01 8.19 -0.59
C PHE A 87 -10.79 8.97 -1.89
N GLY A 88 -9.53 9.22 -2.27
CA GLY A 88 -9.19 9.83 -3.55
C GLY A 88 -9.73 9.00 -4.71
N LEU A 89 -9.51 7.69 -4.70
CA LEU A 89 -10.04 6.76 -5.70
C LEU A 89 -11.57 6.68 -5.74
N VAL A 90 -12.29 7.00 -4.66
CA VAL A 90 -13.76 7.11 -4.73
C VAL A 90 -14.17 8.23 -5.68
N TYR A 91 -13.54 9.40 -5.55
CA TYR A 91 -13.92 10.61 -6.29
C TYR A 91 -13.20 10.79 -7.64
N THR A 92 -12.10 10.08 -7.88
CA THR A 92 -11.34 10.13 -9.14
C THR A 92 -11.47 8.83 -9.93
N SER A 93 -11.14 8.87 -11.23
CA SER A 93 -11.01 7.67 -12.06
C SER A 93 -9.69 6.93 -11.79
N SER A 94 -9.64 5.62 -12.05
CA SER A 94 -8.41 4.83 -11.88
C SER A 94 -7.23 5.38 -12.70
N SER A 95 -7.51 5.98 -13.86
CA SER A 95 -6.52 6.62 -14.73
C SER A 95 -5.93 7.90 -14.10
N GLU A 96 -6.77 8.77 -13.53
CA GLU A 96 -6.32 9.97 -12.83
C GLU A 96 -5.53 9.63 -11.56
N ALA A 97 -5.99 8.64 -10.80
CA ALA A 97 -5.26 8.14 -9.63
C ALA A 97 -3.86 7.61 -10.01
N GLY A 98 -3.75 6.92 -11.15
CA GLY A 98 -2.47 6.45 -11.69
C GLY A 98 -1.52 7.59 -12.07
N ILE A 99 -2.04 8.67 -12.66
CA ILE A 99 -1.25 9.87 -13.00
C ILE A 99 -0.75 10.57 -11.72
N ILE A 100 -1.62 10.71 -10.71
CA ILE A 100 -1.25 11.29 -9.41
C ILE A 100 -0.18 10.42 -8.71
N GLN A 101 -0.33 9.09 -8.73
CA GLN A 101 0.66 8.16 -8.17
C GLN A 101 2.02 8.27 -8.87
N ALA A 102 2.03 8.43 -10.21
CA ALA A 102 3.25 8.64 -10.97
C ALA A 102 3.94 9.98 -10.64
N ALA A 103 3.19 10.95 -10.13
CA ALA A 103 3.68 12.26 -9.71
C ALA A 103 4.21 12.32 -8.26
N ILE A 104 4.07 11.24 -7.47
CA ILE A 104 4.57 11.17 -6.08
C ILE A 104 6.07 11.48 -5.92
N PRO A 105 6.97 11.16 -6.86
CA PRO A 105 8.37 11.54 -6.73
C PRO A 105 8.60 13.07 -6.72
N LEU A 106 7.68 13.89 -7.26
CA LEU A 106 7.84 15.35 -7.36
C LEU A 106 8.15 16.03 -6.01
N PRO A 107 7.40 15.80 -4.91
CA PRO A 107 7.71 16.39 -3.61
C PRO A 107 8.95 15.80 -2.91
N ILE A 108 9.57 14.75 -3.46
CA ILE A 108 10.77 14.09 -2.89
C ILE A 108 12.07 14.61 -3.55
N PHE A 109 11.96 15.50 -4.55
CA PHE A 109 13.08 16.23 -5.15
C PHE A 109 13.23 17.65 -4.60
#